data_AF-A0A820NBQ3-F1
#
_entry.id   AF-A0A820NBQ3-F1
#
_cell.length_a   1.000
_cell.length_b   1.000
_cell.length_c   1.000
_cell.angle_alpha   90.00
_cell.angle_beta   90.00
_cell.angle_gamma   90.00
#
_symmetry.space_group_name_H-M   'P 1'
#
loop_
_entity.id
_entity.type
_entity.pdbx_description
1 polymer ?
#
loop_
_entity_poly.entity_id
_entity_poly.type
_entity_poly.pdbx_seq_one_letter_code
_entity_poly.pdbx_strand_id
1 'polypeptide(L)'
;SFDLWHILLQVFLAIGDTVLSPAYRTNEECTAVMSHRLVPSIYQVFMAAIDKIQIPPGLWRTFRDYAQTWRHRPAVIYDWAQLTCVLTSTVVHKLWWSDILPLQYVCTETDQGEYTQKIIDSLPLDKLIITWIQFLTILQNPSD
;
A
#
# COMPACT_ATOMS: atom_id res chain seq x y z
N SER A 1 -18.54 -3.30 12.47
CA SER A 1 -17.41 -3.91 11.74
C SER A 1 -16.84 -2.95 10.71
N PHE A 2 -17.65 -2.39 9.80
CA PHE A 2 -17.25 -1.38 8.81
C PHE A 2 -16.45 -0.21 9.41
N ASP A 3 -16.90 0.34 10.55
CA ASP A 3 -16.28 1.51 11.17
C ASP A 3 -14.87 1.25 11.71
N LEU A 4 -14.56 0.02 12.15
CA LEU A 4 -13.25 -0.28 12.75
C LEU A 4 -12.13 -0.13 11.72
N TRP A 5 -12.29 -0.71 10.52
CA TRP A 5 -11.30 -0.62 9.47
C TRP A 5 -11.14 0.80 8.94
N HIS A 6 -12.22 1.57 8.87
CA HIS A 6 -12.16 2.99 8.53
C HIS A 6 -11.35 3.78 9.54
N ILE A 7 -11.65 3.61 10.84
CA ILE A 7 -10.94 4.28 11.93
C ILE A 7 -9.46 3.87 11.94
N LEU A 8 -9.16 2.58 11.81
CA LEU A 8 -7.78 2.09 11.76
C LEU A 8 -7.01 2.74 10.61
N LEU A 9 -7.57 2.80 9.41
CA LEU A 9 -6.91 3.43 8.28
C LEU A 9 -6.67 4.92 8.52
N GLN A 10 -7.67 5.64 9.03
CA GLN A 10 -7.52 7.06 9.35
C GLN A 10 -6.42 7.30 10.40
N VAL A 11 -6.37 6.46 11.44
CA VAL A 11 -5.34 6.52 12.48
C VAL A 11 -3.96 6.23 11.91
N PHE A 12 -3.81 5.16 11.13
CA PHE A 12 -2.52 4.81 10.51
C PHE A 12 -2.03 5.87 9.54
N LEU A 13 -2.93 6.47 8.73
CA LEU A 13 -2.61 7.57 7.84
C LEU A 13 -2.22 8.84 8.61
N ALA A 14 -2.92 9.17 9.70
CA ALA A 14 -2.59 10.31 10.54
C ALA A 14 -1.23 10.12 11.25
N ILE A 15 -0.95 8.93 11.77
CA ILE A 15 0.37 8.60 12.34
C ILE A 15 1.45 8.71 11.25
N GLY A 16 1.18 8.14 10.07
CA GLY A 16 2.03 8.30 8.89
C GLY A 16 2.35 9.77 8.61
N ASP A 17 1.34 10.63 8.62
CA ASP A 17 1.52 12.05 8.34
C ASP A 17 2.35 12.73 9.41
N THR A 18 2.12 12.41 10.69
CA THR A 18 2.93 12.98 11.78
C THR A 18 4.40 12.55 11.76
N VAL A 19 4.69 11.29 11.41
CA VAL A 19 6.04 10.71 11.49
C VAL A 19 6.83 10.92 10.20
N LEU A 20 6.18 10.76 9.05
CA LEU A 20 6.84 10.75 7.73
C LEU A 20 6.90 12.14 7.10
N SER A 21 6.05 13.08 7.53
CA SER A 21 6.05 14.45 6.99
C SER A 21 7.34 15.21 7.32
N PRO A 22 7.78 16.14 6.45
CA PRO A 22 9.01 16.93 6.67
C PRO A 22 9.05 17.74 7.97
N ALA A 23 7.90 17.98 8.62
CA ALA A 23 7.79 18.79 9.83
C ALA A 23 8.41 18.13 11.08
N TYR A 24 8.57 16.80 11.11
CA TYR A 24 9.02 16.05 12.29
C TYR A 24 10.56 15.90 12.40
N ARG A 25 11.32 16.92 11.96
CA ARG A 25 12.78 16.89 11.77
C ARG A 25 13.66 16.82 13.04
N THR A 26 13.11 16.51 14.21
CA THR A 26 13.87 16.52 15.47
C THR A 26 14.86 15.37 15.61
N ASN A 27 14.70 14.25 14.89
CA ASN A 27 15.70 13.16 14.82
C ASN A 27 15.56 12.33 13.52
N GLU A 28 16.43 12.58 12.54
CA GLU A 28 16.36 11.96 11.20
C GLU A 28 16.59 10.45 11.22
N GLU A 29 17.52 9.96 12.05
CA GLU A 29 17.82 8.53 12.17
C GLU A 29 16.65 7.75 12.78
N CYS A 30 16.07 8.28 13.85
CA CYS A 30 14.87 7.69 14.48
C CYS A 30 13.71 7.64 13.48
N THR A 31 13.51 8.72 12.72
CA THR A 31 12.44 8.79 11.72
C THR A 31 12.68 7.80 10.57
N ALA A 32 13.93 7.60 10.14
CA ALA A 32 14.26 6.60 9.13
C ALA A 32 13.92 5.18 9.60
N VAL A 33 14.32 4.81 10.82
CA VAL A 33 14.01 3.49 11.41
C VAL A 33 12.50 3.30 11.57
N MET A 34 11.79 4.33 12.04
CA MET A 34 10.33 4.28 12.15
C MET A 34 9.67 4.13 10.78
N SER A 35 10.15 4.85 9.75
CA SER A 35 9.58 4.78 8.40
C SER A 35 9.65 3.37 7.80
N HIS A 36 10.76 2.66 8.02
CA HIS A 36 10.96 1.29 7.54
C HIS A 36 10.00 0.27 8.19
N ARG A 37 9.37 0.61 9.32
CA ARG A 37 8.38 -0.26 9.98
C ARG A 37 6.95 0.22 9.77
N LEU A 38 6.75 1.53 9.79
CA LEU A 38 5.44 2.16 9.69
C LEU A 38 4.87 2.05 8.28
N VAL A 39 5.69 2.25 7.24
CA VAL A 39 5.24 2.20 5.84
C VAL A 39 4.68 0.82 5.46
N PRO A 40 5.40 -0.30 5.69
CA PRO A 40 4.85 -1.64 5.46
C PRO A 40 3.55 -1.88 6.24
N SER A 41 3.49 -1.40 7.48
CA SER A 41 2.31 -1.55 8.33
C SER A 41 1.10 -0.79 7.77
N ILE A 42 1.29 0.44 7.26
CA ILE A 42 0.23 1.21 6.60
C ILE A 42 -0.28 0.45 5.37
N TYR A 43 0.61 -0.05 4.51
CA TYR A 43 0.22 -0.81 3.32
C TYR A 43 -0.51 -2.11 3.68
N GLN A 44 -0.03 -2.85 4.68
CA GLN A 44 -0.66 -4.09 5.14
C GLN A 44 -2.08 -3.84 5.69
N VAL A 45 -2.26 -2.81 6.51
CA VAL A 45 -3.58 -2.43 7.04
C VAL A 45 -4.49 -1.98 5.89
N PHE A 46 -3.97 -1.27 4.90
CA PHE A 46 -4.72 -0.90 3.69
C PHE A 46 -5.20 -2.14 2.92
N MET A 47 -4.32 -3.10 2.67
CA MET A 47 -4.65 -4.35 1.99
C MET A 47 -5.66 -5.19 2.78
N ALA A 48 -5.47 -5.32 4.09
CA ALA A 48 -6.42 -6.01 4.97
C ALA A 48 -7.80 -5.34 4.96
N ALA A 49 -7.85 -4.00 4.95
CA ALA A 49 -9.10 -3.28 4.88
C ALA A 49 -9.78 -3.48 3.52
N ILE A 50 -9.05 -3.51 2.39
CA ILE A 50 -9.62 -3.77 1.06
C ILE A 50 -10.29 -5.15 0.98
N ASP A 51 -9.74 -6.16 1.66
CA ASP A 51 -10.36 -7.49 1.79
C ASP A 51 -11.70 -7.42 2.54
N LYS A 52 -11.78 -6.63 3.62
CA LYS A 52 -12.95 -6.59 4.51
C LYS A 52 -14.03 -5.58 4.12
N ILE A 53 -13.66 -4.45 3.52
CA ILE A 53 -14.53 -3.32 3.26
C ILE A 53 -14.24 -2.70 1.89
N GLN A 54 -15.24 -2.03 1.32
CA GLN A 54 -15.00 -1.15 0.17
C GLN A 54 -14.44 0.17 0.67
N ILE A 55 -13.21 0.49 0.26
CA ILE A 55 -12.54 1.73 0.66
C ILE A 55 -13.22 2.93 -0.03
N PRO A 56 -13.67 3.95 0.72
CA PRO A 56 -14.33 5.11 0.15
C PRO A 56 -13.34 5.97 -0.65
N PRO A 57 -13.79 6.65 -1.72
CA PRO A 57 -12.92 7.48 -2.56
C PRO A 57 -12.16 8.58 -1.77
N GLY A 58 -12.77 9.11 -0.72
CA GLY A 58 -12.14 10.12 0.15
C GLY A 58 -10.88 9.59 0.84
N LEU A 59 -10.87 8.33 1.26
CA LEU A 59 -9.73 7.74 1.97
C LEU A 59 -8.57 7.43 1.02
N TRP A 60 -8.86 7.00 -0.21
CA TRP A 60 -7.86 6.91 -1.28
C TRP A 60 -7.24 8.26 -1.62
N ARG A 61 -8.04 9.33 -1.64
CA ARG A 61 -7.55 10.69 -1.85
C ARG A 61 -6.62 11.13 -0.72
N THR A 62 -7.06 10.98 0.53
CA THR A 62 -6.22 11.30 1.70
C THR A 62 -4.90 10.54 1.67
N PHE A 63 -4.94 9.23 1.35
CA PHE A 63 -3.72 8.45 1.26
C PHE A 63 -2.78 8.96 0.17
N ARG A 64 -3.31 9.29 -1.01
CA ARG A 64 -2.52 9.88 -2.10
C ARG A 64 -1.88 11.20 -1.69
N ASP A 65 -2.65 12.11 -1.11
CA ASP A 65 -2.19 13.43 -0.68
C ASP A 65 -1.04 13.29 0.34
N TYR A 66 -1.19 12.39 1.30
CA TYR A 66 -0.14 12.10 2.27
C TYR A 66 1.07 11.40 1.66
N ALA A 67 0.87 10.36 0.86
CA ALA A 67 1.96 9.62 0.21
C ALA A 67 2.81 10.53 -0.68
N GLN A 68 2.21 11.55 -1.32
CA GLN A 68 2.92 12.61 -2.04
C GLN A 68 3.92 13.36 -1.15
N THR A 69 3.51 13.73 0.06
CA THR A 69 4.40 14.41 1.01
C THR A 69 5.50 13.48 1.55
N TRP A 70 5.25 12.18 1.62
CA TRP A 70 6.18 11.19 2.17
C TRP A 70 7.22 10.67 1.17
N ARG A 71 7.13 11.02 -0.13
CA ARG A 71 8.02 10.52 -1.21
C ARG A 71 9.51 10.68 -0.97
N HIS A 72 9.90 11.63 -0.14
CA HIS A 72 11.29 11.84 0.25
C HIS A 72 11.85 10.71 1.13
N ARG A 73 11.00 9.83 1.66
CA ARG A 73 11.38 8.65 2.45
C ARG A 73 11.55 7.43 1.53
N PRO A 74 12.76 6.82 1.45
CA PRO A 74 13.00 5.67 0.56
C PRO A 74 12.08 4.48 0.82
N ALA A 75 11.70 4.23 2.08
CA ALA A 75 10.78 3.14 2.45
C ALA A 75 9.44 3.23 1.70
N VAL A 76 8.88 4.44 1.55
CA VAL A 76 7.63 4.68 0.83
C VAL A 76 7.73 4.22 -0.62
N ILE A 77 8.81 4.57 -1.31
CA ILE A 77 8.99 4.23 -2.72
C ILE A 77 9.25 2.73 -2.88
N TYR A 78 10.12 2.15 -2.04
CA TYR A 78 10.51 0.74 -2.14
C TYR A 78 9.32 -0.19 -1.88
N ASP A 79 8.62 0.01 -0.76
CA ASP A 79 7.49 -0.84 -0.39
C ASP A 79 6.31 -0.66 -1.35
N TRP A 80 6.07 0.56 -1.84
CA TRP A 80 5.09 0.82 -2.90
C TRP A 80 5.42 0.08 -4.20
N ALA A 81 6.67 0.17 -4.65
CA ALA A 81 7.11 -0.47 -5.89
C ALA A 81 6.95 -1.98 -5.79
N GLN A 82 7.35 -2.55 -4.66
CA GLN A 82 7.22 -3.97 -4.39
C GLN A 82 5.75 -4.43 -4.40
N LEU A 83 4.88 -3.74 -3.65
CA LEU A 83 3.45 -4.04 -3.61
C LEU A 83 2.82 -3.92 -5.01
N THR A 84 3.20 -2.89 -5.77
CA THR A 84 2.72 -2.67 -7.13
C THR A 84 3.18 -3.78 -8.08
N CYS A 85 4.42 -4.26 -7.96
CA CYS A 85 4.92 -5.41 -8.73
C CYS A 85 4.11 -6.67 -8.44
N VAL A 86 3.82 -6.95 -7.17
CA VAL A 86 3.01 -8.11 -6.77
C VAL A 86 1.59 -7.99 -7.32
N LEU A 87 0.93 -6.84 -7.11
CA LEU A 87 -0.39 -6.58 -7.67
C LEU A 87 -0.40 -6.73 -9.20
N THR A 88 0.61 -6.20 -9.89
CA THR A 88 0.73 -6.30 -11.35
C THR A 88 0.85 -7.76 -11.76
N SER A 89 1.71 -8.54 -11.10
CA SER A 89 1.88 -9.96 -11.40
C SER A 89 0.57 -10.74 -11.19
N THR A 90 -0.12 -10.54 -10.06
CA THR A 90 -1.38 -11.23 -9.78
C THR A 90 -2.49 -10.81 -10.75
N VAL A 91 -2.59 -9.52 -11.11
CA VAL A 91 -3.56 -9.03 -12.12
C VAL A 91 -3.31 -9.69 -13.47
N VAL A 92 -2.06 -9.67 -13.92
CA VAL A 92 -1.61 -10.29 -15.18
C VAL A 92 -1.95 -11.78 -15.20
N HIS A 93 -1.60 -12.50 -14.14
CA HIS A 93 -1.86 -13.93 -14.01
C HIS A 93 -3.36 -14.26 -14.05
N LYS A 94 -4.21 -13.46 -13.38
CA LYS A 94 -5.66 -13.67 -13.38
C LYS A 94 -6.34 -13.26 -14.70
N LEU A 95 -5.81 -12.28 -15.43
CA LEU A 95 -6.37 -11.81 -16.71
C LEU A 95 -6.01 -12.71 -17.90
N TRP A 96 -4.76 -13.17 -17.97
CA TRP A 96 -4.23 -13.88 -19.15
C TRP A 96 -4.14 -15.39 -18.99
N TRP A 97 -4.93 -15.97 -18.07
CA TRP A 97 -5.19 -17.41 -17.92
C TRP A 97 -3.97 -18.31 -18.17
N SER A 98 -3.11 -18.50 -17.16
CA SER A 98 -2.09 -19.58 -17.04
C SER A 98 -1.05 -19.82 -18.16
N ASP A 99 -1.13 -19.19 -19.32
CA ASP A 99 -0.17 -19.39 -20.43
C ASP A 99 1.12 -18.59 -20.26
N ILE A 100 1.10 -17.57 -19.38
CA ILE A 100 2.29 -16.82 -18.99
C ILE A 100 2.83 -17.43 -17.71
N LEU A 101 4.09 -17.88 -17.75
CA LEU A 101 4.83 -18.35 -16.59
C LEU A 101 4.62 -17.35 -15.44
N PRO A 102 4.12 -17.77 -14.26
CA PRO A 102 3.84 -16.82 -13.19
C PRO A 102 5.13 -16.05 -12.89
N LEU A 103 5.11 -14.74 -13.13
CA LEU A 103 6.16 -13.84 -12.70
C LEU A 103 6.11 -13.84 -11.18
N GLN A 104 6.73 -14.83 -10.53
CA GLN A 104 6.67 -15.01 -9.09
C GLN A 104 7.44 -13.87 -8.42
N TYR A 105 6.74 -12.78 -8.16
CA TYR A 105 7.20 -11.71 -7.29
C TYR A 105 6.58 -11.95 -5.93
N VAL A 106 7.42 -12.24 -4.94
CA VAL A 106 7.00 -12.44 -3.56
C VAL A 106 7.11 -11.10 -2.84
N CYS A 107 6.06 -10.72 -2.11
CA CYS A 107 6.18 -9.71 -1.07
C CYS A 107 7.14 -10.23 0.02
N THR A 108 8.46 -9.96 -0.10
CA THR A 108 9.56 -9.99 0.89
C THR A 108 9.64 -11.21 1.82
N GLU A 109 10.83 -11.55 2.30
CA GLU A 109 11.07 -12.68 3.24
C GLU A 109 10.53 -12.42 4.67
N THR A 110 9.51 -11.58 4.83
CA THR A 110 8.96 -11.19 6.13
C THR A 110 7.53 -11.73 6.30
N ASP A 111 7.16 -12.11 7.52
CA ASP A 111 5.82 -12.63 7.84
C ASP A 111 4.68 -11.68 7.39
N GLN A 112 4.94 -10.36 7.40
CA GLN A 112 4.01 -9.33 6.92
C GLN A 112 3.78 -9.39 5.40
N GLY A 113 4.83 -9.71 4.65
CA GLY A 113 4.78 -9.86 3.21
C GLY A 113 3.97 -11.08 2.78
N GLU A 114 4.15 -12.22 3.47
CA GLU A 114 3.38 -13.44 3.20
C GLU A 114 1.87 -13.24 3.43
N TYR A 115 1.49 -12.56 4.52
CA TYR A 115 0.09 -12.24 4.80
C TYR A 115 -0.53 -11.34 3.71
N THR A 116 0.22 -10.35 3.25
CA THR A 116 -0.23 -9.42 2.20
C THR A 116 -0.41 -10.15 0.87
N GLN A 117 0.52 -11.05 0.51
CA GLN A 117 0.41 -11.90 -0.67
C GLN A 117 -0.87 -12.75 -0.64
N LYS A 118 -1.16 -13.40 0.51
CA LYS A 118 -2.38 -14.21 0.68
C LYS A 118 -3.66 -13.40 0.46
N ILE A 119 -3.70 -12.16 0.94
CA ILE A 119 -4.83 -11.25 0.69
C ILE A 119 -4.97 -11.00 -0.82
N ILE A 120 -3.88 -10.58 -1.47
CA ILE A 120 -3.87 -10.24 -2.91
C ILE A 120 -4.38 -11.41 -3.75
N ASP A 121 -3.92 -12.63 -3.45
CA ASP A 121 -4.31 -13.82 -4.18
C ASP A 121 -5.79 -14.18 -3.96
N SER A 122 -6.34 -13.92 -2.77
CA SER A 122 -7.76 -14.14 -2.47
C SER A 122 -8.71 -13.10 -3.06
N LEU A 123 -8.23 -11.91 -3.47
CA LEU A 123 -9.10 -10.85 -3.96
C LEU A 123 -9.79 -11.23 -5.29
N PRO A 124 -11.09 -10.94 -5.47
CA PRO A 124 -11.76 -11.11 -6.75
C PRO A 124 -11.18 -10.14 -7.79
N LEU A 125 -11.23 -10.53 -9.06
CA LEU A 125 -10.55 -9.81 -10.16
C LEU A 125 -10.92 -8.32 -10.22
N ASP A 126 -12.20 -7.97 -10.11
CA ASP A 126 -12.66 -6.58 -10.18
C ASP A 126 -12.07 -5.71 -9.07
N LYS A 127 -12.06 -6.23 -7.82
CA LYS A 127 -11.45 -5.54 -6.68
C LYS A 127 -9.94 -5.43 -6.84
N LEU A 128 -9.31 -6.49 -7.34
CA LEU A 128 -7.87 -6.54 -7.56
C LEU A 128 -7.44 -5.48 -8.59
N ILE A 129 -8.14 -5.38 -9.74
CA ILE A 129 -7.86 -4.39 -10.79
C ILE A 129 -8.04 -2.97 -10.25
N ILE A 130 -9.14 -2.69 -9.55
CA ILE A 130 -9.39 -1.36 -8.96
C ILE A 130 -8.27 -1.02 -7.97
N THR A 131 -7.91 -1.96 -7.10
CA THR A 131 -6.83 -1.78 -6.11
C THR A 131 -5.50 -1.49 -6.79
N TRP A 132 -5.14 -2.28 -7.81
CA TRP A 132 -3.93 -2.09 -8.60
C TRP A 132 -3.85 -0.70 -9.24
N ILE A 133 -4.93 -0.23 -9.87
CA ILE A 133 -5.00 1.11 -10.45
C ILE A 133 -4.86 2.19 -9.37
N GLN A 134 -5.53 2.04 -8.22
CA GLN A 134 -5.40 3.00 -7.12
C GLN A 134 -3.96 3.06 -6.60
N PHE A 135 -3.31 1.92 -6.41
CA PHE A 135 -1.90 1.86 -5.99
C PHE A 135 -0.95 2.47 -7.01
N LEU A 136 -1.11 2.16 -8.31
CA LEU A 136 -0.29 2.77 -9.37
C LEU A 136 -0.38 4.30 -9.36
N THR A 137 -1.56 4.84 -9.04
CA THR A 137 -1.82 6.27 -9.11
C THR A 137 -1.46 7.02 -7.82
N ILE A 138 -1.25 6.34 -6.68
CA ILE A 138 -0.91 6.98 -5.39
C ILE A 138 0.37 7.84 -5.47
N LEU A 139 1.40 7.36 -6.15
CA LEU A 139 2.67 8.10 -6.32
C LEU A 139 2.81 8.81 -7.67
N GLN A 140 1.75 8.87 -8.49
CA GLN A 140 1.77 9.67 -9.71
C GLN A 140 1.75 11.18 -9.40
N ASN A 141 2.42 11.97 -10.23
CA ASN A 141 2.38 13.42 -10.09
C ASN A 141 0.98 13.94 -10.43
N PRO A 142 0.49 14.96 -9.70
CA PRO A 142 -0.79 15.60 -9.99
C PRO A 142 -0.79 16.44 -11.29
N SER A 143 0.35 16.51 -11.99
CA SER A 143 0.55 17.32 -13.19
C SER A 143 0.17 16.62 -14.49
N ASP A 144 -0.24 15.35 -14.45
CA ASP A 144 -0.80 14.60 -15.58
C ASP A 144 -2.33 14.45 -15.45
#